data_AF-A0A9X3K8H4-F1
#
_entry.id   AF-A0A9X3K8H4-F1
#
_cell.length_a   1.000
_cell.length_b   1.000
_cell.length_c   1.000
_cell.angle_alpha   90.00
_cell.angle_beta   90.00
_cell.angle_gamma   90.00
#
_symmetry.space_group_name_H-M   'P 1'
#
loop_
_entity.id
_entity.type
_entity.pdbx_description
1 polymer ?
#
loop_
_entity_poly.entity_id
_entity_poly.type
_entity_poly.pdbx_seq_one_letter_code
_entity_poly.pdbx_strand_id
1 'polypeptide(L)'
;MTKILRHLSLLIIGILLFSSCDETNTRTLPRHSGESGEVLLVMDESKWLGPEGDSLRLVLEQYVEQLPQTESMFSLLQFSPNEMSSLLEQHRNIIEIEIGPDAEGKNKVTLSKDKWSSDQLVFRSYANNRAEWYELLKTEFPRVVQLINDKEISRLQKNYRRNGNKALEEKIQKKFGIEILIPNDTEVAVEKENFIWIKRERVKYLGNTPHDITQGFMVYRYPYSGEMDFIADSLLAVRDSILKKFVPGPQDGTYMGTEYRYPPTTKEVTLNGQYAAYTAGLWKMENYFMGGPFRRIATNSKNGNEIIVVSGFVFAPKFDKREYVREVEAVLAGLKL
;
A
#
# COMPACT_ATOMS: atom_id res chain seq x y z
N MET A 1 39.84 43.53 47.62
CA MET A 1 39.83 42.45 46.59
C MET A 1 39.08 41.19 47.02
N THR A 2 38.93 40.88 48.31
CA THR A 2 38.31 39.63 48.80
C THR A 2 36.78 39.54 48.70
N LYS A 3 36.04 40.65 48.74
CA LYS A 3 34.56 40.63 48.54
C LYS A 3 34.15 40.49 47.07
N ILE A 4 34.91 41.07 46.14
CA ILE A 4 34.65 41.00 44.69
C ILE A 4 34.91 39.58 44.17
N LEU A 5 35.99 38.92 44.62
CA LEU A 5 36.23 37.51 44.28
C LEU A 5 35.10 36.59 44.77
N ARG A 6 34.57 36.81 45.98
CA ARG A 6 33.49 35.98 46.54
C ARG A 6 32.17 36.11 45.78
N HIS A 7 31.87 37.29 45.24
CA HIS A 7 30.71 37.49 44.36
C HIS A 7 30.93 36.93 42.96
N LEU A 8 32.16 36.95 42.43
CA LEU A 8 32.50 36.29 41.17
C LEU A 8 32.40 34.75 41.27
N SER A 9 32.80 34.17 42.40
CA SER A 9 32.68 32.72 42.65
C SER A 9 31.21 32.28 42.74
N LEU A 10 30.35 33.09 43.38
CA LEU A 10 28.91 32.82 43.46
C LEU A 10 28.20 33.00 42.11
N LEU A 11 28.67 33.92 41.27
CA LEU A 11 28.14 34.11 39.91
C LEU A 11 28.52 32.95 38.98
N ILE A 12 29.74 32.41 39.10
CA ILE A 12 30.21 31.25 38.32
C ILE A 12 29.50 29.95 38.74
N ILE A 13 29.18 29.78 40.03
CA ILE A 13 28.40 28.64 40.53
C ILE A 13 26.92 28.74 40.11
N GLY A 14 26.37 29.96 39.99
CA GLY A 14 25.02 30.19 39.47
C GLY A 14 24.89 29.90 37.97
N ILE A 15 25.95 30.10 37.18
CA ILE A 15 25.96 29.83 35.73
C ILE A 15 26.13 28.33 35.42
N LEU A 16 26.77 27.56 36.32
CA LEU A 16 26.91 26.10 36.19
C LEU A 16 25.62 25.31 36.52
N LEU A 17 24.60 25.96 37.09
CA LEU A 17 23.30 25.32 37.40
C LEU A 17 22.23 25.48 36.30
N PHE A 18 22.54 26.18 35.20
CA PHE A 18 21.62 26.36 34.07
C PHE A 18 22.07 25.67 32.77
N SER A 19 23.02 24.74 32.85
CA SER A 19 23.23 23.77 31.76
C SER A 19 22.22 22.64 31.89
N SER A 20 20.94 22.96 31.72
CA SER A 20 19.94 21.97 31.31
C SER A 20 20.32 21.58 29.90
N CYS A 21 20.96 20.42 29.75
CA CYS A 21 20.86 19.71 28.49
C CYS A 21 19.37 19.50 28.25
N ASP A 22 18.82 20.20 27.27
CA ASP A 22 17.60 19.75 26.61
C ASP A 22 17.94 18.40 25.95
N GLU A 23 17.94 17.33 26.76
CA GLU A 23 17.62 16.01 26.26
C GLU A 23 16.18 16.12 25.75
N THR A 24 16.08 16.52 24.49
CA THR A 24 14.97 16.12 23.64
C THR A 24 14.98 14.61 23.66
N ASN A 25 14.27 14.05 24.63
CA ASN A 25 14.06 12.63 24.83
C ASN A 25 13.16 12.15 23.68
N THR A 26 13.72 12.20 22.47
CA THR A 26 13.16 11.62 21.26
C THR A 26 13.27 10.13 21.49
N ARG A 27 12.24 9.57 22.13
CA ARG A 27 12.08 8.14 22.35
C ARG A 27 12.34 7.45 21.01
N THR A 28 13.53 6.88 20.87
CA THR A 28 13.94 6.24 19.62
C THR A 28 13.27 4.89 19.61
N LEU A 29 12.11 4.81 18.97
CA LEU A 29 11.35 3.58 18.88
C LEU A 29 12.07 2.58 17.99
N PRO A 30 12.06 1.28 18.34
CA PRO A 30 12.62 0.25 17.48
C PRO A 30 11.86 0.18 16.14
N ARG A 31 12.44 -0.52 15.17
CA ARG A 31 11.74 -0.85 13.94
C ARG A 31 10.64 -1.88 14.22
N HIS A 32 9.50 -1.76 13.55
CA HIS A 32 8.42 -2.75 13.65
C HIS A 32 8.79 -4.11 13.06
N SER A 33 8.15 -5.17 13.55
CA SER A 33 8.14 -6.54 13.00
C SER A 33 6.88 -6.82 12.18
N GLY A 34 6.80 -7.98 11.53
CA GLY A 34 5.64 -8.44 10.73
C GLY A 34 5.77 -8.24 9.22
N GLU A 35 5.25 -9.19 8.45
CA GLU A 35 5.30 -9.27 6.99
C GLU A 35 4.16 -8.53 6.31
N SER A 36 4.40 -8.05 5.08
CA SER A 36 3.44 -7.22 4.30
C SER A 36 2.04 -7.85 4.26
N GLY A 37 1.00 -7.10 4.63
CA GLY A 37 -0.37 -7.58 4.77
C GLY A 37 -0.72 -8.35 6.06
N GLU A 38 0.21 -8.60 6.98
CA GLU A 38 -0.11 -9.22 8.27
C GLU A 38 -0.77 -8.26 9.27
N VAL A 39 -1.76 -8.79 10.00
CA VAL A 39 -2.43 -8.14 11.15
C VAL A 39 -2.41 -9.09 12.34
N LEU A 40 -1.80 -8.64 13.44
CA LEU A 40 -1.80 -9.37 14.69
C LEU A 40 -3.09 -9.04 15.46
N LEU A 41 -3.89 -10.06 15.74
CA LEU A 41 -5.12 -9.95 16.49
C LEU A 41 -4.91 -10.45 17.92
N VAL A 42 -5.29 -9.64 18.90
CA VAL A 42 -5.31 -10.03 20.31
C VAL A 42 -6.77 -10.14 20.73
N MET A 43 -7.26 -11.37 20.91
CA MET A 43 -8.67 -11.66 21.18
C MET A 43 -8.77 -12.95 21.99
N ASP A 44 -9.71 -13.02 22.93
CA ASP A 44 -9.99 -14.26 23.67
C ASP A 44 -10.30 -15.43 22.70
N GLU A 45 -9.69 -16.59 22.95
CA GLU A 45 -9.78 -17.75 22.07
C GLU A 45 -11.23 -18.22 21.87
N SER A 46 -12.05 -18.20 22.93
CA SER A 46 -13.46 -18.60 22.83
C SER A 46 -14.28 -17.67 21.93
N LYS A 47 -13.93 -16.37 21.91
CA LYS A 47 -14.54 -15.39 21.02
C LYS A 47 -14.04 -15.56 19.59
N TRP A 48 -12.75 -15.83 19.40
CA TRP A 48 -12.12 -16.03 18.11
C TRP A 48 -12.65 -17.28 17.37
N LEU A 49 -12.88 -18.37 18.11
CA LEU A 49 -13.48 -19.60 17.59
C LEU A 49 -15.01 -19.51 17.46
N GLY A 50 -15.62 -18.47 18.02
CA GLY A 50 -17.06 -18.23 18.01
C GLY A 50 -17.53 -17.27 16.90
N PRO A 51 -18.83 -16.93 16.93
CA PRO A 51 -19.46 -16.02 15.95
C PRO A 51 -18.83 -14.63 15.89
N GLU A 52 -18.23 -14.16 16.98
CA GLU A 52 -17.51 -12.89 17.04
C GLU A 52 -16.27 -12.91 16.13
N GLY A 53 -15.46 -13.97 16.22
CA GLY A 53 -14.31 -14.18 15.34
C GLY A 53 -14.69 -14.41 13.88
N ASP A 54 -15.77 -15.16 13.61
CA ASP A 54 -16.28 -15.35 12.25
C ASP A 54 -16.66 -14.02 11.59
N SER A 55 -17.40 -13.18 12.33
CA SER A 55 -17.78 -11.85 11.85
C SER A 55 -16.59 -10.93 11.59
N LEU A 56 -15.52 -11.06 12.38
CA LEU A 56 -14.28 -10.32 12.18
C LEU A 56 -13.57 -10.74 10.89
N ARG A 57 -13.45 -12.05 10.66
CA ARG A 57 -12.82 -12.62 9.46
C ARG A 57 -13.52 -12.15 8.19
N LEU A 58 -14.86 -12.08 8.19
CA LEU A 58 -15.62 -11.54 7.05
C LEU A 58 -15.27 -10.08 6.70
N VAL A 59 -14.75 -9.31 7.65
CA VAL A 59 -14.35 -7.91 7.44
C VAL A 59 -12.87 -7.79 7.09
N LEU A 60 -11.98 -8.48 7.82
CA LEU A 60 -10.53 -8.33 7.62
C LEU A 60 -9.96 -9.24 6.51
N GLU A 61 -10.61 -10.35 6.20
CA GLU A 61 -10.18 -11.32 5.18
C GLU A 61 -10.97 -11.17 3.87
N GLN A 62 -11.59 -10.01 3.64
CA GLN A 62 -12.23 -9.70 2.36
C GLN A 62 -11.25 -9.93 1.20
N TYR A 63 -11.76 -10.52 0.13
CA TYR A 63 -10.93 -10.83 -1.03
C TYR A 63 -10.47 -9.58 -1.75
N VAL A 64 -9.22 -9.60 -2.21
CA VAL A 64 -8.70 -8.56 -3.08
C VAL A 64 -9.38 -8.69 -4.44
N GLU A 65 -10.00 -7.60 -4.89
CA GLU A 65 -10.69 -7.56 -6.17
C GLU A 65 -9.73 -7.87 -7.33
N GLN A 66 -10.25 -8.40 -8.44
CA GLN A 66 -9.52 -8.49 -9.71
C GLN A 66 -8.17 -9.21 -9.58
N LEU A 67 -8.17 -10.36 -8.89
CA LEU A 67 -7.08 -11.34 -8.85
C LEU A 67 -7.51 -12.65 -9.54
N PRO A 68 -6.58 -13.36 -10.20
CA PRO A 68 -6.89 -14.65 -10.84
C PRO A 68 -7.12 -15.79 -9.83
N GLN A 69 -6.51 -15.70 -8.64
CA GLN A 69 -6.79 -16.57 -7.50
C GLN A 69 -7.33 -15.72 -6.36
N THR A 70 -8.25 -16.29 -5.59
CA THR A 70 -8.81 -15.65 -4.41
C THR A 70 -7.73 -15.52 -3.32
N GLU A 71 -7.48 -14.29 -2.89
CA GLU A 71 -6.52 -13.98 -1.82
C GLU A 71 -7.15 -12.95 -0.87
N SER A 72 -7.02 -13.19 0.45
CA SER A 72 -7.53 -12.29 1.49
C SER A 72 -6.69 -11.03 1.61
N MET A 73 -7.31 -9.87 1.84
CA MET A 73 -6.65 -8.56 1.95
C MET A 73 -5.58 -8.53 3.05
N PHE A 74 -5.82 -9.25 4.15
CA PHE A 74 -4.86 -9.42 5.24
C PHE A 74 -4.64 -10.88 5.58
N SER A 75 -3.48 -11.16 6.15
CA SER A 75 -3.15 -12.42 6.81
C SER A 75 -3.27 -12.21 8.31
N LEU A 76 -4.16 -12.96 8.97
CA LEU A 76 -4.44 -12.78 10.39
C LEU A 76 -3.59 -13.72 11.24
N LEU A 77 -2.94 -13.17 12.27
CA LEU A 77 -2.23 -13.92 13.30
C LEU A 77 -2.92 -13.66 14.63
N GLN A 78 -3.68 -14.64 15.14
CA GLN A 78 -4.42 -14.47 16.39
C GLN A 78 -3.62 -15.01 17.59
N PHE A 79 -3.68 -14.25 18.69
CA PHE A 79 -3.15 -14.56 20.00
C PHE A 79 -4.17 -14.21 21.08
N SER A 80 -4.13 -14.94 22.19
CA SER A 80 -4.87 -14.63 23.41
C SER A 80 -4.16 -13.51 24.19
N PRO A 81 -4.88 -12.71 24.99
CA PRO A 81 -4.28 -11.59 25.73
C PRO A 81 -3.08 -11.96 26.62
N ASN A 82 -3.10 -13.16 27.21
CA ASN A 82 -2.02 -13.71 28.05
C ASN A 82 -0.80 -14.19 27.26
N GLU A 83 -0.90 -14.35 25.94
CA GLU A 83 0.20 -14.73 25.05
C GLU A 83 0.99 -13.52 24.55
N MET A 84 0.49 -12.30 24.82
CA MET A 84 1.17 -11.08 24.43
C MET A 84 2.53 -10.94 25.12
N SER A 85 3.55 -10.74 24.29
CA SER A 85 4.92 -10.50 24.72
C SER A 85 5.45 -9.22 24.10
N SER A 86 6.54 -8.68 24.66
CA SER A 86 7.20 -7.48 24.14
C SER A 86 7.68 -7.61 22.68
N LEU A 87 7.89 -8.84 22.19
CA LEU A 87 8.21 -9.11 20.78
C LEU A 87 6.97 -8.96 19.88
N LEU A 88 5.82 -9.48 20.32
CA LEU A 88 4.55 -9.36 19.59
C LEU A 88 4.04 -7.91 19.61
N GLU A 89 4.29 -7.17 20.69
CA GLU A 89 3.98 -5.75 20.79
C GLU A 89 4.70 -4.90 19.72
N GLN A 90 5.77 -5.39 19.10
CA GLN A 90 6.48 -4.67 18.02
C GLN A 90 5.85 -4.91 16.64
N HIS A 91 4.83 -5.75 16.52
CA HIS A 91 4.18 -6.04 15.25
C HIS A 91 3.55 -4.78 14.65
N ARG A 92 3.79 -4.52 13.37
CA ARG A 92 3.48 -3.23 12.73
C ARG A 92 1.99 -2.88 12.66
N ASN A 93 1.10 -3.86 12.68
CA ASN A 93 -0.35 -3.68 12.75
C ASN A 93 -0.91 -4.63 13.82
N ILE A 94 -1.54 -4.08 14.84
CA ILE A 94 -2.15 -4.84 15.94
C ILE A 94 -3.60 -4.38 16.10
N ILE A 95 -4.51 -5.33 16.32
CA ILE A 95 -5.89 -5.05 16.76
C ILE A 95 -6.14 -5.83 18.04
N GLU A 96 -6.21 -5.13 19.17
CA GLU A 96 -6.62 -5.67 20.46
C GLU A 96 -8.15 -5.58 20.59
N ILE A 97 -8.82 -6.68 20.91
CA ILE A 97 -10.27 -6.79 20.92
C ILE A 97 -10.73 -7.37 22.26
N GLU A 98 -11.61 -6.64 22.93
CA GLU A 98 -12.24 -7.07 24.16
C GLU A 98 -13.77 -7.03 24.02
N ILE A 99 -14.42 -8.18 24.26
CA ILE A 99 -15.88 -8.33 24.12
C ILE A 99 -16.46 -8.95 25.39
N GLY A 100 -17.16 -8.14 26.18
CA GLY A 100 -17.77 -8.60 27.42
C GLY A 100 -18.24 -7.44 28.32
N PRO A 101 -19.00 -7.74 29.37
CA PRO A 101 -19.55 -6.71 30.27
C PRO A 101 -18.48 -5.90 30.99
N ASP A 102 -17.29 -6.47 31.16
CA ASP A 102 -16.14 -5.85 31.82
C ASP A 102 -15.27 -5.02 30.87
N ALA A 103 -15.62 -4.94 29.58
CA ALA A 103 -14.86 -4.17 28.59
C ALA A 103 -14.82 -2.68 28.97
N GLU A 104 -13.62 -2.18 29.31
CA GLU A 104 -13.46 -0.84 29.89
C GLU A 104 -13.73 0.31 28.89
N GLY A 105 -13.71 0.01 27.59
CA GLY A 105 -13.93 1.00 26.54
C GLY A 105 -15.40 1.06 26.11
N LYS A 106 -16.07 2.18 26.41
CA LYS A 106 -17.43 2.55 25.99
C LYS A 106 -17.77 2.27 24.49
N ASN A 107 -17.95 1.03 24.07
CA ASN A 107 -18.29 0.58 22.71
C ASN A 107 -17.58 1.40 21.61
N LYS A 108 -16.25 1.31 21.53
CA LYS A 108 -15.46 2.16 20.62
C LYS A 108 -14.21 1.48 20.09
N VAL A 109 -13.74 1.96 18.94
CA VAL A 109 -12.43 1.66 18.39
C VAL A 109 -11.50 2.88 18.58
N THR A 110 -10.28 2.65 19.04
CA THR A 110 -9.26 3.69 19.20
C THR A 110 -7.98 3.30 18.46
N LEU A 111 -7.24 4.30 17.97
CA LEU A 111 -5.97 4.11 17.27
C LEU A 111 -4.84 4.76 18.06
N SER A 112 -3.81 3.99 18.36
CA SER A 112 -2.50 4.49 18.79
C SER A 112 -1.50 4.30 17.66
N LYS A 113 -0.73 5.34 17.34
CA LYS A 113 0.37 5.26 16.38
C LYS A 113 1.68 5.17 17.14
N ASP A 114 2.62 4.41 16.60
CA ASP A 114 4.00 4.34 17.09
C ASP A 114 4.10 4.02 18.59
N LYS A 115 3.26 3.10 19.07
CA LYS A 115 3.11 2.82 20.52
C LYS A 115 4.34 2.13 21.09
N TRP A 116 4.83 1.09 20.41
CA TRP A 116 5.98 0.30 20.82
C TRP A 116 7.08 0.27 19.77
N SER A 117 6.74 0.51 18.51
CA SER A 117 7.68 0.51 17.39
C SER A 117 7.34 1.61 16.38
N SER A 118 8.31 2.04 15.59
CA SER A 118 8.14 3.06 14.56
C SER A 118 7.31 2.56 13.37
N ASP A 119 6.50 3.45 12.79
CA ASP A 119 5.55 3.16 11.72
C ASP A 119 4.47 2.13 12.10
N GLN A 120 4.08 2.05 13.37
CA GLN A 120 3.14 1.07 13.89
C GLN A 120 1.70 1.61 13.99
N LEU A 121 0.71 0.75 13.73
CA LEU A 121 -0.69 0.99 14.06
C LEU A 121 -1.15 -0.03 15.11
N VAL A 122 -1.72 0.47 16.21
CA VAL A 122 -2.34 -0.34 17.25
C VAL A 122 -3.78 0.12 17.44
N PHE A 123 -4.72 -0.71 17.02
CA PHE A 123 -6.13 -0.51 17.24
C PHE A 123 -6.56 -1.23 18.52
N ARG A 124 -7.45 -0.59 19.29
CA ARG A 124 -8.12 -1.21 20.42
C ARG A 124 -9.62 -1.08 20.25
N SER A 125 -10.32 -2.20 20.24
CA SER A 125 -11.76 -2.28 20.12
C SER A 125 -12.34 -2.87 21.39
N TYR A 126 -13.32 -2.17 21.96
CA TYR A 126 -14.02 -2.60 23.15
C TYR A 126 -15.50 -2.68 22.84
N ALA A 127 -16.15 -3.79 23.16
CA ALA A 127 -17.58 -4.00 22.98
C ALA A 127 -18.19 -4.65 24.23
N ASN A 128 -19.21 -4.03 24.81
CA ASN A 128 -19.81 -4.50 26.06
C ASN A 128 -20.60 -5.81 25.87
N ASN A 129 -21.03 -6.09 24.64
CA ASN A 129 -21.78 -7.29 24.28
C ASN A 129 -21.69 -7.55 22.76
N ARG A 130 -22.28 -8.65 22.31
CA ARG A 130 -22.27 -9.08 20.91
C ARG A 130 -22.97 -8.11 19.94
N ALA A 131 -24.06 -7.47 20.36
CA ALA A 131 -24.76 -6.53 19.49
C ALA A 131 -23.89 -5.28 19.21
N GLU A 132 -23.24 -4.76 20.25
CA GLU A 132 -22.30 -3.64 20.12
C GLU A 132 -21.06 -4.01 19.28
N TRP A 133 -20.57 -5.25 19.41
CA TRP A 133 -19.48 -5.76 18.57
C TRP A 133 -19.84 -5.71 17.07
N TYR A 134 -21.04 -6.18 16.71
CA TYR A 134 -21.49 -6.16 15.31
C TYR A 134 -21.71 -4.74 14.79
N GLU A 135 -22.16 -3.81 15.64
CA GLU A 135 -22.28 -2.40 15.24
C GLU A 135 -20.91 -1.78 14.98
N LEU A 136 -19.89 -2.07 15.82
CA LEU A 136 -18.52 -1.62 15.59
C LEU A 136 -17.93 -2.20 14.30
N LEU A 137 -18.13 -3.49 14.03
CA LEU A 137 -17.69 -4.10 12.77
C LEU A 137 -18.28 -3.40 11.54
N LYS A 138 -19.53 -2.96 11.64
CA LYS A 138 -20.22 -2.27 10.54
C LYS A 138 -19.77 -0.81 10.38
N THR A 139 -19.57 -0.10 11.48
CA THR A 139 -19.40 1.37 11.49
C THR A 139 -17.94 1.81 11.55
N GLU A 140 -17.09 1.09 12.30
CA GLU A 140 -15.71 1.50 12.57
C GLU A 140 -14.68 0.67 11.80
N PHE A 141 -14.91 -0.64 11.62
CA PHE A 141 -13.91 -1.50 10.97
C PHE A 141 -13.63 -1.22 9.49
N PRO A 142 -14.57 -0.70 8.65
CA PRO A 142 -14.22 -0.25 7.30
C PRO A 142 -13.07 0.78 7.31
N ARG A 143 -13.08 1.68 8.30
CA ARG A 143 -12.00 2.66 8.50
C ARG A 143 -10.71 1.99 9.00
N VAL A 144 -10.80 0.99 9.87
CA VAL A 144 -9.62 0.22 10.34
C VAL A 144 -8.92 -0.47 9.18
N VAL A 145 -9.69 -1.19 8.35
CA VAL A 145 -9.19 -1.86 7.13
C VAL A 145 -8.49 -0.86 6.22
N GLN A 146 -9.14 0.27 5.93
CA GLN A 146 -8.57 1.32 5.09
C GLN A 146 -7.25 1.85 5.66
N LEU A 147 -7.21 2.19 6.95
CA LEU A 147 -6.02 2.76 7.59
C LEU A 147 -4.83 1.79 7.58
N ILE A 148 -5.08 0.48 7.77
CA ILE A 148 -4.03 -0.53 7.68
C ILE A 148 -3.49 -0.60 6.25
N ASN A 149 -4.36 -0.71 5.25
CA ASN A 149 -3.93 -0.79 3.85
C ASN A 149 -3.18 0.47 3.39
N ASP A 150 -3.69 1.66 3.74
CA ASP A 150 -3.04 2.94 3.44
C ASP A 150 -1.67 3.05 4.10
N LYS A 151 -1.51 2.51 5.32
CA LYS A 151 -0.23 2.50 6.00
C LYS A 151 0.77 1.55 5.32
N GLU A 152 0.35 0.40 4.81
CA GLU A 152 1.22 -0.47 4.02
C GLU A 152 1.71 0.24 2.74
N ILE A 153 0.80 0.88 2.01
CA ILE A 153 1.14 1.69 0.85
C ILE A 153 2.13 2.81 1.23
N SER A 154 1.88 3.49 2.35
CA SER A 154 2.75 4.55 2.86
C SER A 154 4.16 4.05 3.19
N ARG A 155 4.29 2.85 3.80
CA ARG A 155 5.58 2.21 4.10
C ARG A 155 6.35 1.91 2.81
N LEU A 156 5.68 1.38 1.78
CA LEU A 156 6.28 1.17 0.45
C LEU A 156 6.75 2.48 -0.18
N GLN A 157 5.91 3.51 -0.18
CA GLN A 157 6.29 4.83 -0.71
C GLN A 157 7.44 5.47 0.07
N LYS A 158 7.48 5.32 1.40
CA LYS A 158 8.62 5.78 2.21
C LYS A 158 9.91 5.10 1.78
N ASN A 159 9.87 3.79 1.49
CA ASN A 159 11.01 3.07 0.94
C ASN A 159 11.39 3.60 -0.45
N TYR A 160 10.44 3.75 -1.38
CA TYR A 160 10.73 4.24 -2.73
C TYR A 160 11.24 5.70 -2.75
N ARG A 161 10.76 6.56 -1.85
CA ARG A 161 11.30 7.92 -1.72
C ARG A 161 12.79 7.89 -1.37
N ARG A 162 13.19 7.02 -0.43
CA ARG A 162 14.57 6.91 0.05
C ARG A 162 15.47 6.14 -0.91
N ASN A 163 14.95 5.05 -1.47
CA ASN A 163 15.73 4.00 -2.12
C ASN A 163 15.23 3.69 -3.55
N GLY A 164 14.38 4.53 -4.15
CA GLY A 164 13.80 4.30 -5.48
C GLY A 164 14.74 4.63 -6.65
N ASN A 165 14.29 4.34 -7.86
CA ASN A 165 15.07 4.59 -9.08
C ASN A 165 14.99 6.07 -9.52
N LYS A 166 15.81 6.93 -8.90
CA LYS A 166 15.79 8.39 -9.15
C LYS A 166 16.03 8.79 -10.60
N ALA A 167 16.94 8.10 -11.28
CA ALA A 167 17.21 8.37 -12.69
C ALA A 167 15.98 8.12 -13.58
N LEU A 168 15.22 7.05 -13.28
CA LEU A 168 14.00 6.72 -14.02
C LEU A 168 12.84 7.63 -13.63
N GLU A 169 12.70 8.00 -12.36
CA GLU A 169 11.75 9.01 -11.89
C GLU A 169 11.95 10.35 -12.64
N GLU A 170 13.20 10.85 -12.73
CA GLU A 170 13.53 12.07 -13.48
C GLU A 170 13.24 11.95 -14.98
N LYS A 171 13.54 10.79 -15.59
CA LYS A 171 13.23 10.54 -17.01
C LYS A 171 11.73 10.66 -17.25
N ILE A 172 10.91 10.06 -16.39
CA ILE A 172 9.45 10.09 -16.52
C ILE A 172 8.90 11.49 -16.29
N GLN A 173 9.44 12.23 -15.33
CA GLN A 173 9.08 13.63 -15.11
C GLN A 173 9.37 14.48 -16.34
N LYS A 174 10.58 14.39 -16.90
CA LYS A 174 10.96 15.15 -18.11
C LYS A 174 10.09 14.78 -19.32
N LYS A 175 9.73 13.50 -19.44
CA LYS A 175 8.99 12.97 -20.58
C LYS A 175 7.50 13.28 -20.50
N PHE A 176 6.86 12.99 -19.37
CA PHE A 176 5.40 13.00 -19.21
C PHE A 176 4.89 14.14 -18.33
N GLY A 177 5.77 14.89 -17.65
CA GLY A 177 5.37 15.96 -16.76
C GLY A 177 4.74 15.48 -15.44
N ILE A 178 4.98 14.22 -15.05
CA ILE A 178 4.44 13.63 -13.82
C ILE A 178 5.57 13.19 -12.87
N GLU A 179 5.30 13.22 -11.58
CA GLU A 179 6.16 12.57 -10.59
C GLU A 179 5.56 11.23 -10.20
N ILE A 180 6.40 10.19 -10.12
CA ILE A 180 6.03 8.89 -9.57
C ILE A 180 7.17 8.37 -8.70
N LEU A 181 6.86 7.42 -7.82
CA LEU A 181 7.84 6.72 -7.00
C LEU A 181 7.98 5.30 -7.53
N ILE A 182 9.17 4.90 -7.95
CA ILE A 182 9.41 3.58 -8.55
C ILE A 182 10.48 2.82 -7.73
N PRO A 183 10.33 1.49 -7.54
CA PRO A 183 11.38 0.65 -6.95
C PRO A 183 12.75 0.84 -7.63
N ASN A 184 13.87 0.63 -6.92
CA ASN A 184 15.21 0.78 -7.52
C ASN A 184 15.53 -0.26 -8.59
N ASP A 185 15.06 -1.49 -8.40
CA ASP A 185 15.32 -2.68 -9.20
C ASP A 185 14.46 -2.74 -10.48
N THR A 186 14.13 -1.57 -11.05
CA THR A 186 13.38 -1.44 -12.30
C THR A 186 14.25 -0.96 -13.44
N GLU A 187 13.95 -1.42 -14.65
CA GLU A 187 14.62 -1.00 -15.88
C GLU A 187 13.63 -0.74 -17.02
N VAL A 188 14.06 0.05 -18.01
CA VAL A 188 13.24 0.37 -19.19
C VAL A 188 13.23 -0.82 -20.14
N ALA A 189 12.05 -1.37 -20.41
CA ALA A 189 11.85 -2.43 -21.40
C ALA A 189 11.60 -1.85 -22.80
N VAL A 190 10.74 -0.83 -22.90
CA VAL A 190 10.40 -0.17 -24.16
C VAL A 190 10.24 1.33 -23.93
N GLU A 191 10.83 2.15 -24.80
CA GLU A 191 10.66 3.61 -24.79
C GLU A 191 10.29 4.09 -26.20
N LYS A 192 9.19 4.85 -26.28
CA LYS A 192 8.67 5.52 -27.49
C LYS A 192 8.28 6.95 -27.12
N GLU A 193 7.89 7.78 -28.09
CA GLU A 193 7.58 9.20 -27.84
C GLU A 193 6.54 9.42 -26.72
N ASN A 194 5.39 8.75 -26.81
CA ASN A 194 4.26 8.88 -25.87
C ASN A 194 4.04 7.64 -25.00
N PHE A 195 5.04 6.77 -24.88
CA PHE A 195 4.93 5.52 -24.13
C PHE A 195 6.28 5.12 -23.52
N ILE A 196 6.25 4.64 -22.29
CA ILE A 196 7.35 3.91 -21.67
C ILE A 196 6.79 2.68 -20.95
N TRP A 197 7.46 1.55 -21.12
CA TRP A 197 7.26 0.34 -20.33
C TRP A 197 8.54 0.06 -19.56
N ILE A 198 8.36 -0.11 -18.26
CA ILE A 198 9.38 -0.37 -17.26
C ILE A 198 9.07 -1.74 -16.67
N LYS A 199 10.09 -2.57 -16.52
CA LYS A 199 9.94 -3.91 -15.93
C LYS A 199 10.79 -4.04 -14.67
N ARG A 200 10.33 -4.93 -13.79
CA ARG A 200 10.97 -5.34 -12.56
C ARG A 200 10.93 -6.86 -12.53
N GLU A 201 12.08 -7.48 -12.64
CA GLU A 201 12.23 -8.94 -12.68
C GLU A 201 12.84 -9.42 -11.37
N ARG A 202 12.22 -10.44 -10.77
CA ARG A 202 12.68 -11.07 -9.53
C ARG A 202 12.56 -12.57 -9.66
N VAL A 203 13.42 -13.31 -8.98
CA VAL A 203 13.35 -14.77 -8.90
C VAL A 203 13.00 -15.15 -7.47
N LYS A 204 12.00 -16.00 -7.29
CA LYS A 204 11.67 -16.64 -6.02
C LYS A 204 11.72 -18.15 -6.19
N TYR A 205 12.28 -18.82 -5.18
CA TYR A 205 12.41 -20.27 -5.19
C TYR A 205 11.20 -20.93 -4.53
N LEU A 206 10.70 -22.01 -5.15
CA LEU A 206 9.78 -22.96 -4.53
C LEU A 206 10.52 -24.29 -4.41
N GLY A 207 10.94 -24.63 -3.18
CA GLY A 207 11.96 -25.66 -2.98
C GLY A 207 13.26 -25.27 -3.66
N ASN A 208 13.79 -26.14 -4.52
CA ASN A 208 15.01 -25.89 -5.30
C ASN A 208 14.74 -25.36 -6.71
N THR A 209 13.49 -25.03 -7.06
CA THR A 209 13.12 -24.58 -8.40
C THR A 209 12.95 -23.06 -8.43
N PRO A 210 13.70 -22.34 -9.29
CA PRO A 210 13.52 -20.90 -9.47
C PRO A 210 12.25 -20.62 -10.28
N HIS A 211 11.53 -19.56 -9.91
CA HIS A 211 10.36 -19.06 -10.62
C HIS A 211 10.45 -17.55 -10.79
N ASP A 212 10.23 -17.10 -12.03
CA ASP A 212 10.24 -15.69 -12.37
C ASP A 212 8.96 -14.99 -11.90
N ILE A 213 9.17 -13.78 -11.39
CA ILE A 213 8.14 -12.81 -11.04
C ILE A 213 8.45 -11.55 -11.82
N THR A 214 7.48 -11.07 -12.59
CA THR A 214 7.59 -9.83 -13.34
C THR A 214 6.53 -8.87 -12.87
N GLN A 215 6.93 -7.67 -12.48
CA GLN A 215 6.04 -6.52 -12.48
C GLN A 215 6.40 -5.62 -13.64
N GLY A 216 5.41 -5.06 -14.31
CA GLY A 216 5.62 -4.00 -15.28
C GLY A 216 4.87 -2.75 -14.88
N PHE A 217 5.48 -1.60 -15.16
CA PHE A 217 4.89 -0.29 -15.03
C PHE A 217 4.90 0.39 -16.39
N MET A 218 3.78 0.98 -16.79
CA MET A 218 3.62 1.66 -18.07
C MET A 218 3.15 3.08 -17.82
N VAL A 219 3.79 4.04 -18.48
CA VAL A 219 3.31 5.42 -18.54
C VAL A 219 3.10 5.77 -20.00
N TYR A 220 1.92 6.28 -20.32
CA TYR A 220 1.62 6.76 -21.66
C TYR A 220 0.63 7.90 -21.63
N ARG A 221 0.57 8.64 -22.74
CA ARG A 221 -0.37 9.74 -22.91
C ARG A 221 -0.96 9.77 -24.31
N TYR A 222 -2.13 10.36 -24.42
CA TYR A 222 -2.84 10.57 -25.69
C TYR A 222 -3.73 11.81 -25.61
N PRO A 223 -4.12 12.42 -26.74
CA PRO A 223 -4.94 13.63 -26.75
C PRO A 223 -6.27 13.44 -26.00
N TYR A 224 -6.68 14.45 -25.25
CA TYR A 224 -7.99 14.52 -24.62
C TYR A 224 -8.99 15.22 -25.55
N SER A 225 -10.11 14.56 -25.84
CA SER A 225 -11.15 15.01 -26.76
C SER A 225 -12.46 15.36 -26.05
N GLY A 226 -12.62 14.98 -24.78
CA GLY A 226 -13.80 15.28 -23.97
C GLY A 226 -14.15 14.16 -22.99
N GLU A 227 -15.20 14.35 -22.20
CA GLU A 227 -15.59 13.46 -21.10
C GLU A 227 -15.78 11.99 -21.51
N MET A 228 -16.18 11.75 -22.76
CA MET A 228 -16.35 10.41 -23.34
C MET A 228 -15.04 9.60 -23.39
N ASP A 229 -13.88 10.24 -23.28
CA ASP A 229 -12.59 9.53 -23.20
C ASP A 229 -12.37 8.87 -21.84
N PHE A 230 -13.12 9.27 -20.80
CA PHE A 230 -13.02 8.73 -19.45
C PHE A 230 -14.05 7.63 -19.12
N ILE A 231 -14.94 7.28 -20.06
CA ILE A 231 -15.79 6.10 -19.89
C ILE A 231 -14.93 4.83 -19.95
N ALA A 232 -15.34 3.80 -19.21
CA ALA A 232 -14.56 2.57 -19.07
C ALA A 232 -14.17 1.93 -20.42
N ASP A 233 -15.10 1.84 -21.36
CA ASP A 233 -14.85 1.21 -22.67
C ASP A 233 -13.84 2.00 -23.52
N SER A 234 -13.91 3.33 -23.54
CA SER A 234 -12.93 4.18 -24.22
C SER A 234 -11.53 4.01 -23.63
N LEU A 235 -11.42 4.02 -22.29
CA LEU A 235 -10.15 3.82 -21.59
C LEU A 235 -9.54 2.44 -21.88
N LEU A 236 -10.37 1.40 -21.96
CA LEU A 236 -9.95 0.03 -22.24
C LEU A 236 -9.59 -0.17 -23.72
N ALA A 237 -10.32 0.43 -24.65
CA ALA A 237 -9.99 0.40 -26.08
C ALA A 237 -8.62 1.04 -26.37
N VAL A 238 -8.33 2.20 -25.75
CA VAL A 238 -7.01 2.84 -25.86
C VAL A 238 -5.92 1.95 -25.26
N ARG A 239 -6.18 1.35 -24.08
CA ARG A 239 -5.25 0.41 -23.45
C ARG A 239 -4.91 -0.74 -24.40
N ASP A 240 -5.90 -1.42 -24.95
CA ASP A 240 -5.64 -2.59 -25.80
C ASP A 240 -4.89 -2.22 -27.08
N SER A 241 -5.18 -1.05 -27.66
CA SER A 241 -4.42 -0.50 -28.79
C SER A 241 -2.94 -0.26 -28.45
N ILE A 242 -2.67 0.37 -27.30
CA ILE A 242 -1.32 0.65 -26.81
C ILE A 242 -0.57 -0.66 -26.50
N LEU A 243 -1.21 -1.60 -25.80
CA LEU A 243 -0.59 -2.86 -25.41
C LEU A 243 -0.25 -3.72 -26.62
N LYS A 244 -1.16 -3.86 -27.58
CA LYS A 244 -0.91 -4.60 -28.82
C LYS A 244 0.27 -4.04 -29.61
N LYS A 245 0.45 -2.72 -29.61
CA LYS A 245 1.50 -2.05 -30.36
C LYS A 245 2.87 -2.10 -29.67
N PHE A 246 2.92 -2.05 -28.35
CA PHE A 246 4.16 -1.77 -27.61
C PHE A 246 4.56 -2.82 -26.57
N VAL A 247 3.73 -3.82 -26.31
CA VAL A 247 4.01 -4.89 -25.33
C VAL A 247 3.91 -6.25 -26.03
N PRO A 248 4.92 -6.63 -26.83
CA PRO A 248 4.96 -7.93 -27.47
C PRO A 248 5.11 -9.04 -26.43
N GLY A 249 4.57 -10.21 -26.73
CA GLY A 249 4.80 -11.41 -25.94
C GLY A 249 6.08 -12.14 -26.35
N PRO A 250 6.35 -13.31 -25.73
CA PRO A 250 7.60 -14.06 -25.95
C PRO A 250 7.77 -14.64 -27.37
N GLN A 251 6.69 -14.72 -28.14
CA GLN A 251 6.67 -15.30 -29.49
C GLN A 251 6.07 -14.32 -30.49
N ASP A 252 6.48 -14.43 -31.76
CA ASP A 252 5.92 -13.62 -32.84
C ASP A 252 4.40 -13.78 -32.93
N GLY A 253 3.68 -12.66 -33.06
CA GLY A 253 2.22 -12.65 -33.10
C GLY A 253 1.53 -12.73 -31.74
N THR A 254 2.29 -12.76 -30.63
CA THR A 254 1.75 -12.67 -29.26
C THR A 254 1.91 -11.25 -28.72
N TYR A 255 0.95 -10.77 -27.94
CA TYR A 255 0.97 -9.41 -27.35
C TYR A 255 0.08 -9.32 -26.11
N MET A 256 0.33 -8.33 -25.26
CA MET A 256 -0.49 -8.11 -24.07
C MET A 256 -1.89 -7.60 -24.44
N GLY A 257 -2.92 -8.12 -23.79
CA GLY A 257 -4.29 -7.65 -23.88
C GLY A 257 -5.00 -7.70 -22.53
N THR A 258 -6.25 -7.27 -22.53
CA THR A 258 -7.14 -7.32 -21.37
C THR A 258 -7.95 -8.63 -21.37
N GLU A 259 -8.13 -9.26 -20.21
CA GLU A 259 -8.94 -10.47 -20.06
C GLU A 259 -10.39 -10.09 -19.75
N TYR A 260 -11.22 -10.02 -20.79
CA TYR A 260 -12.62 -9.59 -20.67
C TYR A 260 -13.57 -10.67 -20.14
N ARG A 261 -13.16 -11.94 -20.03
CA ARG A 261 -13.99 -12.96 -19.37
C ARG A 261 -14.19 -12.67 -17.89
N TYR A 262 -13.28 -11.89 -17.31
CA TYR A 262 -13.44 -11.30 -16.00
C TYR A 262 -13.35 -9.78 -16.14
N PRO A 263 -14.47 -9.09 -16.43
CA PRO A 263 -14.47 -7.69 -16.82
C PRO A 263 -13.74 -6.78 -15.81
N PRO A 264 -12.89 -5.86 -16.26
CA PRO A 264 -12.28 -4.87 -15.39
C PRO A 264 -13.32 -3.99 -14.69
N THR A 265 -13.03 -3.58 -13.46
CA THR A 265 -13.81 -2.58 -12.72
C THR A 265 -13.14 -1.22 -12.85
N THR A 266 -13.90 -0.19 -13.21
CA THR A 266 -13.45 1.20 -13.24
C THR A 266 -14.24 2.01 -12.23
N LYS A 267 -13.54 2.79 -11.41
CA LYS A 267 -14.12 3.70 -10.43
C LYS A 267 -13.52 5.09 -10.54
N GLU A 268 -14.35 6.09 -10.28
CA GLU A 268 -13.91 7.47 -10.16
C GLU A 268 -13.15 7.66 -8.86
N VAL A 269 -12.01 8.34 -8.92
CA VAL A 269 -11.18 8.69 -7.77
C VAL A 269 -10.68 10.12 -7.92
N THR A 270 -10.32 10.74 -6.80
CA THR A 270 -9.65 12.05 -6.81
C THR A 270 -8.15 11.86 -6.65
N LEU A 271 -7.37 12.37 -7.60
CA LEU A 271 -5.92 12.36 -7.59
C LEU A 271 -5.40 13.80 -7.63
N ASN A 272 -4.65 14.23 -6.61
CA ASN A 272 -4.11 15.60 -6.53
C ASN A 272 -5.16 16.71 -6.71
N GLY A 273 -6.40 16.46 -6.28
CA GLY A 273 -7.53 17.39 -6.45
C GLY A 273 -8.17 17.39 -7.85
N GLN A 274 -7.73 16.49 -8.74
CA GLN A 274 -8.28 16.32 -10.08
C GLN A 274 -9.06 15.00 -10.20
N TYR A 275 -9.98 14.97 -11.16
CA TYR A 275 -10.68 13.74 -11.54
C TYR A 275 -9.69 12.72 -12.11
N ALA A 276 -9.82 11.47 -11.69
CA ALA A 276 -9.10 10.35 -12.27
C ALA A 276 -9.97 9.10 -12.28
N ALA A 277 -9.72 8.22 -13.26
CA ALA A 277 -10.33 6.91 -13.34
C ALA A 277 -9.33 5.85 -12.89
N TYR A 278 -9.65 5.13 -11.82
CA TYR A 278 -8.90 3.95 -11.40
C TYR A 278 -9.55 2.70 -11.99
N THR A 279 -8.77 1.88 -12.68
CA THR A 279 -9.23 0.60 -13.23
C THR A 279 -8.41 -0.55 -12.66
N ALA A 280 -9.11 -1.57 -12.17
CA ALA A 280 -8.55 -2.86 -11.79
C ALA A 280 -9.07 -3.94 -12.74
N GLY A 281 -8.20 -4.85 -13.17
CA GLY A 281 -8.60 -5.91 -14.09
C GLY A 281 -7.56 -7.00 -14.21
N LEU A 282 -7.85 -7.98 -15.07
CA LEU A 282 -6.90 -9.01 -15.46
C LEU A 282 -6.35 -8.73 -16.86
N TRP A 283 -5.06 -9.02 -17.05
CA TRP A 283 -4.41 -9.02 -18.35
C TRP A 283 -4.09 -10.46 -18.76
N LYS A 284 -4.00 -10.69 -20.06
CA LYS A 284 -3.55 -11.94 -20.66
C LYS A 284 -2.59 -11.65 -21.81
N MET A 285 -1.80 -12.62 -22.20
CA MET A 285 -1.20 -12.61 -23.53
C MET A 285 -2.21 -13.15 -24.53
N GLU A 286 -2.42 -12.43 -25.62
CA GLU A 286 -3.09 -12.99 -26.78
C GLU A 286 -2.19 -14.04 -27.43
N ASN A 287 -2.78 -15.19 -27.76
CA ASN A 287 -2.12 -16.35 -28.36
C ASN A 287 -0.98 -16.96 -27.49
N TYR A 288 -0.97 -16.74 -26.17
CA TYR A 288 0.03 -17.33 -25.27
C TYR A 288 -0.49 -17.51 -23.83
N PHE A 289 0.06 -18.47 -23.07
CA PHE A 289 -0.41 -18.81 -21.73
C PHE A 289 0.28 -17.99 -20.63
N MET A 290 0.02 -16.69 -20.61
CA MET A 290 0.47 -15.77 -19.55
C MET A 290 -0.64 -14.79 -19.20
N GLY A 291 -0.68 -14.38 -17.93
CA GLY A 291 -1.66 -13.41 -17.46
C GLY A 291 -1.49 -13.09 -15.98
N GLY A 292 -2.31 -12.18 -15.49
CA GLY A 292 -2.31 -11.76 -14.09
C GLY A 292 -3.11 -10.48 -13.87
N PRO A 293 -3.04 -9.89 -12.67
CA PRO A 293 -3.75 -8.66 -12.37
C PRO A 293 -3.01 -7.43 -12.92
N PHE A 294 -3.77 -6.40 -13.25
CA PHE A 294 -3.28 -5.05 -13.47
C PHE A 294 -4.09 -4.04 -12.66
N ARG A 295 -3.47 -2.90 -12.38
CA ARG A 295 -4.09 -1.67 -11.88
C ARG A 295 -3.66 -0.50 -12.74
N ARG A 296 -4.50 0.52 -12.88
CA ARG A 296 -4.13 1.76 -13.56
C ARG A 296 -4.89 2.95 -13.02
N ILE A 297 -4.31 4.12 -13.21
CA ILE A 297 -4.97 5.42 -13.06
C ILE A 297 -4.85 6.16 -14.39
N ALA A 298 -5.96 6.71 -14.87
CA ALA A 298 -6.01 7.65 -15.98
C ALA A 298 -6.50 9.02 -15.46
N THR A 299 -5.83 10.10 -15.82
CA THR A 299 -6.14 11.46 -15.38
C THR A 299 -5.74 12.44 -16.47
N ASN A 300 -6.29 13.65 -16.47
CA ASN A 300 -5.81 14.69 -17.36
C ASN A 300 -4.37 15.09 -17.01
N SER A 301 -3.61 15.49 -18.03
CA SER A 301 -2.36 16.23 -17.85
C SER A 301 -2.64 17.58 -17.18
N LYS A 302 -1.60 18.18 -16.58
CA LYS A 302 -1.71 19.49 -15.92
C LYS A 302 -2.24 20.61 -16.81
N ASN A 303 -1.99 20.55 -18.12
CA ASN A 303 -2.49 21.51 -19.10
C ASN A 303 -3.90 21.18 -19.64
N GLY A 304 -4.47 20.03 -19.26
CA GLY A 304 -5.81 19.59 -19.67
C GLY A 304 -5.92 19.03 -21.10
N ASN A 305 -4.84 19.02 -21.88
CA ASN A 305 -4.88 18.67 -23.31
C ASN A 305 -4.68 17.18 -23.60
N GLU A 306 -4.22 16.41 -22.62
CA GLU A 306 -3.89 15.00 -22.77
C GLU A 306 -4.49 14.20 -21.62
N ILE A 307 -4.75 12.93 -21.85
CA ILE A 307 -4.92 11.94 -20.78
C ILE A 307 -3.57 11.28 -20.54
N ILE A 308 -3.12 11.30 -19.29
CA ILE A 308 -1.96 10.56 -18.81
C ILE A 308 -2.43 9.32 -18.09
N VAL A 309 -1.81 8.20 -18.41
CA VAL A 309 -2.09 6.91 -17.79
C VAL A 309 -0.83 6.37 -17.15
N VAL A 310 -0.94 5.97 -15.89
CA VAL A 310 0.03 5.12 -15.21
C VAL A 310 -0.64 3.78 -14.93
N SER A 311 -0.02 2.69 -15.37
CA SER A 311 -0.53 1.33 -15.18
C SER A 311 0.56 0.44 -14.63
N GLY A 312 0.22 -0.49 -13.75
CA GLY A 312 1.11 -1.59 -13.39
C GLY A 312 0.43 -2.94 -13.53
N PHE A 313 1.21 -3.98 -13.78
CA PHE A 313 0.74 -5.37 -13.87
C PHE A 313 1.67 -6.32 -13.13
N VAL A 314 1.14 -7.49 -12.78
CA VAL A 314 1.89 -8.56 -12.11
C VAL A 314 1.79 -9.85 -12.93
N PHE A 315 2.94 -10.51 -13.11
CA PHE A 315 3.07 -11.90 -13.51
C PHE A 315 3.79 -12.66 -12.40
N ALA A 316 3.09 -13.58 -11.73
CA ALA A 316 3.63 -14.41 -10.67
C ALA A 316 2.86 -15.75 -10.62
N PRO A 317 3.03 -16.64 -11.60
CA PRO A 317 2.14 -17.78 -11.80
C PRO A 317 2.16 -18.81 -10.65
N LYS A 318 3.23 -18.84 -9.85
CA LYS A 318 3.43 -19.78 -8.74
C LYS A 318 3.22 -19.17 -7.35
N PHE A 319 2.87 -17.90 -7.27
CA PHE A 319 2.80 -17.18 -5.99
C PHE A 319 1.53 -16.34 -5.89
N ASP A 320 1.14 -16.08 -4.65
CA ASP A 320 0.13 -15.09 -4.27
C ASP A 320 0.56 -13.70 -4.77
N LYS A 321 -0.42 -12.93 -5.22
CA LYS A 321 -0.23 -11.68 -5.98
C LYS A 321 -0.61 -10.45 -5.18
N ARG A 322 -1.31 -10.59 -4.05
CA ARG A 322 -1.74 -9.49 -3.17
C ARG A 322 -0.64 -8.48 -2.90
N GLU A 323 0.54 -8.94 -2.46
CA GLU A 323 1.64 -8.03 -2.12
C GLU A 323 2.27 -7.38 -3.36
N TYR A 324 2.35 -8.10 -4.47
CA TYR A 324 2.83 -7.54 -5.74
C TYR A 324 1.86 -6.52 -6.32
N VAL A 325 0.56 -6.72 -6.14
CA VAL A 325 -0.46 -5.73 -6.50
C VAL A 325 -0.38 -4.52 -5.57
N ARG A 326 -0.14 -4.72 -4.28
CA ARG A 326 0.07 -3.62 -3.33
C ARG A 326 1.30 -2.77 -3.68
N GLU A 327 2.38 -3.39 -4.12
CA GLU A 327 3.55 -2.68 -4.67
C GLU A 327 3.18 -1.85 -5.91
N VAL A 328 2.31 -2.38 -6.79
CA VAL A 328 1.78 -1.63 -7.94
C VAL A 328 0.95 -0.44 -7.49
N GLU A 329 0.02 -0.64 -6.56
CA GLU A 329 -0.82 0.41 -5.99
C GLU A 329 0.00 1.50 -5.31
N ALA A 330 1.14 1.15 -4.70
CA ALA A 330 2.04 2.14 -4.09
C ALA A 330 2.69 3.07 -5.11
N VAL A 331 3.01 2.56 -6.31
CA VAL A 331 3.48 3.39 -7.44
C VAL A 331 2.36 4.30 -7.94
N LEU A 332 1.15 3.75 -8.13
CA LEU A 332 0.00 4.52 -8.60
C LEU A 332 -0.41 5.63 -7.62
N ALA A 333 -0.45 5.33 -6.32
CA ALA A 333 -0.73 6.29 -5.27
C ALA A 333 0.40 7.33 -5.08
N GLY A 334 1.58 7.08 -5.66
CA GLY A 334 2.72 8.00 -5.65
C GLY A 334 2.66 9.04 -6.76
N LEU A 335 1.70 8.93 -7.68
CA LEU A 335 1.52 9.82 -8.82
C LEU A 335 1.21 11.25 -8.37
N LYS A 336 1.89 12.22 -8.99
CA LYS A 336 1.58 13.65 -8.90
C LYS A 336 1.70 14.31 -10.27
N LEU A 337 0.88 15.35 -10.48
CA LEU A 337 0.74 16.11 -11.73
C LEU A 337 1.41 17.48 -11.69
#